data_AF-A0A8S3YHN2-F1
#
_entry.id   AF-A0A8S3YHN2-F1
#
_cell.length_a   1.000
_cell.length_b   1.000
_cell.length_c   1.000
_cell.angle_alpha   90.00
_cell.angle_beta   90.00
_cell.angle_gamma   90.00
#
_symmetry.space_group_name_H-M   'P 1'
#
loop_
_entity.id
_entity.type
_entity.pdbx_description
1 polymer ?
#
loop_
_entity_poly.entity_id
_entity_poly.type
_entity_poly.pdbx_seq_one_letter_code
_entity_poly.pdbx_strand_id
1 'polypeptide(L)'
;MVILSSVHVRDSSTDLKSQSEGLVHSLVSDHKTKVKELVVLQTKEWSEMVLRQMTEEHELWREHTIQQNETLAKLLEDAQREQLAELDAKQERENKELKANQAKHSMESTKTVLNDKTIKNKAERDRRIRELQENNTKKFIEERKRCAVKHSRQVEALKKVHQDQTEKLLAENQKALEMIQMAYEEAKMASRPETVV
;
A
#
# COMPACT_ATOMS: atom_id res chain seq x y z
N MET A 1 -31.47 39.23 -91.57
CA MET A 1 -31.73 39.68 -90.18
C MET A 1 -31.72 38.49 -89.18
N VAL A 2 -30.79 37.52 -89.32
CA VAL A 2 -30.81 36.28 -88.49
C VAL A 2 -29.50 36.06 -87.71
N ILE A 3 -28.42 36.78 -88.05
CA ILE A 3 -27.09 36.59 -87.43
C ILE A 3 -26.99 37.29 -86.06
N LEU A 4 -27.68 38.42 -85.85
CA LEU A 4 -27.66 39.17 -84.57
C LEU A 4 -28.34 38.41 -83.42
N SER A 5 -29.39 37.62 -83.69
CA SER A 5 -30.11 36.86 -82.66
C SER A 5 -29.32 35.64 -82.15
N SER A 6 -28.52 34.97 -83.00
CA SER A 6 -27.70 33.83 -82.56
C SER A 6 -26.48 34.23 -81.73
N VAL A 7 -25.92 35.43 -81.95
CA VAL A 7 -24.81 35.97 -81.14
C VAL A 7 -25.32 36.41 -79.77
N HIS A 8 -26.44 37.13 -79.72
CA HIS A 8 -27.04 37.58 -78.46
C HIS A 8 -27.52 36.42 -77.56
N VAL A 9 -28.03 35.33 -78.15
CA VAL A 9 -28.40 34.11 -77.41
C VAL A 9 -27.16 33.33 -76.92
N ARG A 10 -26.05 33.34 -77.67
CA ARG A 10 -24.78 32.75 -77.22
C ARG A 10 -24.17 33.53 -76.05
N ASP A 11 -24.14 34.86 -76.12
CA ASP A 11 -23.63 35.72 -75.04
C ASP A 11 -24.48 35.57 -73.76
N SER A 12 -25.81 35.50 -73.89
CA SER A 12 -26.70 35.27 -72.74
C SER A 12 -26.56 33.85 -72.15
N SER A 13 -26.31 32.84 -72.99
CA SER A 13 -26.02 31.48 -72.52
C SER A 13 -24.65 31.34 -71.84
N THR A 14 -23.64 32.11 -72.27
CA THR A 14 -22.34 32.14 -71.60
C THR A 14 -22.39 32.90 -70.29
N ASP A 15 -23.18 33.97 -70.20
CA ASP A 15 -23.38 34.75 -68.96
C ASP A 15 -24.12 33.94 -67.88
N LEU A 16 -25.17 33.20 -68.26
CA LEU A 16 -25.87 32.28 -67.35
C LEU A 16 -24.95 31.18 -66.84
N LYS A 17 -24.07 30.67 -67.71
CA LYS A 17 -23.08 29.65 -67.33
C LYS A 17 -22.04 30.22 -66.37
N SER A 18 -21.48 31.41 -66.63
CA SER A 18 -20.53 32.05 -65.71
C SER A 18 -21.15 32.42 -64.38
N GLN A 19 -22.42 32.84 -64.38
CA GLN A 19 -23.16 33.12 -63.14
C GLN A 19 -23.39 31.85 -62.32
N SER A 20 -23.75 30.74 -62.97
CA SER A 20 -23.91 29.43 -62.32
C SER A 20 -22.59 28.92 -61.74
N GLU A 21 -21.49 29.04 -62.48
CA GLU A 21 -20.15 28.65 -62.01
C GLU A 21 -19.71 29.49 -60.80
N GLY A 22 -20.00 30.80 -60.80
CA GLY A 22 -19.74 31.68 -59.66
C GLY A 22 -20.52 31.30 -58.39
N LEU A 23 -21.80 30.94 -58.54
CA LEU A 23 -22.65 30.47 -57.43
C LEU A 23 -22.16 29.13 -56.87
N VAL A 24 -21.78 28.19 -57.73
CA VAL A 24 -21.20 26.91 -57.32
C VAL A 24 -19.89 27.14 -56.58
N HIS A 25 -19.02 28.02 -57.08
CA HIS A 25 -17.77 28.33 -56.41
C HIS A 25 -17.98 28.94 -55.02
N SER A 26 -18.92 29.89 -54.88
CA SER A 26 -19.32 30.47 -53.60
C SER A 26 -19.83 29.39 -52.63
N LEU A 27 -20.74 28.52 -53.09
CA LEU A 27 -21.32 27.47 -52.26
C LEU A 27 -20.27 26.45 -51.79
N VAL A 28 -19.36 26.05 -52.68
CA VAL A 28 -18.25 25.14 -52.35
C VAL A 28 -17.29 25.78 -51.35
N SER A 29 -16.99 27.08 -51.51
CA SER A 29 -16.16 27.83 -50.58
C SER A 29 -16.80 27.92 -49.19
N ASP A 30 -18.08 28.26 -49.12
CA ASP A 30 -18.84 28.35 -47.87
C ASP A 30 -18.92 26.98 -47.18
N HIS A 31 -19.20 25.92 -47.93
CA HIS A 31 -19.23 24.56 -47.41
C HIS A 31 -17.85 24.14 -46.85
N LYS A 32 -16.77 24.44 -47.57
CA LYS A 32 -15.40 24.16 -47.12
C LYS A 32 -15.06 24.89 -45.82
N THR A 33 -15.51 26.13 -45.65
CA THR A 33 -15.32 26.90 -44.41
C THR A 33 -16.09 26.26 -43.25
N LYS A 34 -17.37 25.93 -43.45
CA LYS A 34 -18.19 25.28 -42.43
C LYS A 34 -17.63 23.91 -42.01
N VAL A 35 -17.17 23.11 -42.96
CA VAL A 35 -16.54 21.81 -42.66
C VAL A 35 -15.26 22.01 -41.83
N LYS A 36 -14.43 23.01 -42.15
CA LYS A 36 -13.24 23.32 -41.35
C LYS A 36 -13.60 23.73 -39.92
N GLU A 37 -14.58 24.61 -39.76
CA GLU A 37 -15.05 25.05 -38.44
C GLU A 37 -15.57 23.87 -37.61
N LEU A 38 -16.36 22.99 -38.23
CA LEU A 38 -16.87 21.77 -37.59
C LEU A 38 -15.75 20.82 -37.17
N VAL A 39 -14.76 20.58 -38.04
CA VAL A 39 -13.61 19.72 -37.72
C VAL A 39 -12.81 20.30 -36.56
N VAL A 40 -12.60 21.62 -36.51
CA VAL A 40 -11.92 22.29 -35.39
C VAL A 40 -12.71 22.12 -34.09
N LEU A 41 -14.03 22.33 -34.14
CA LEU A 41 -14.90 22.16 -32.97
C LEU A 41 -14.88 20.71 -32.46
N GLN A 42 -15.06 19.74 -33.36
CA GLN A 42 -15.04 18.31 -33.02
C GLN A 42 -13.69 17.90 -32.43
N THR A 43 -12.58 18.38 -32.99
CA THR A 43 -11.23 18.12 -32.45
C THR A 43 -11.09 18.66 -31.03
N LYS A 44 -11.59 19.87 -30.78
CA LYS A 44 -11.57 20.48 -29.45
C LYS A 44 -12.41 19.69 -28.45
N GLU A 45 -13.67 19.42 -28.77
CA GLU A 45 -14.61 18.69 -27.90
C GLU A 45 -14.08 17.29 -27.56
N TRP A 46 -13.56 16.58 -28.57
CA TRP A 46 -12.93 15.27 -28.38
C TRP A 46 -11.72 15.35 -27.45
N SER A 47 -10.81 16.30 -27.69
CA SER A 47 -9.59 16.46 -26.89
C SER A 47 -9.90 16.84 -25.43
N GLU A 48 -10.88 17.71 -25.21
CA GLU A 48 -11.36 18.07 -23.86
C GLU A 48 -11.99 16.86 -23.15
N MET A 49 -12.77 16.06 -23.86
CA MET A 49 -13.37 14.85 -23.31
C MET A 49 -12.30 13.82 -22.91
N VAL A 50 -11.32 13.55 -23.77
CA VAL A 50 -10.21 12.62 -23.49
C VAL A 50 -9.41 13.09 -22.28
N LEU A 51 -9.11 14.39 -22.19
CA LEU A 51 -8.38 14.94 -21.05
C LEU A 51 -9.17 14.80 -19.73
N ARG A 52 -10.48 15.02 -19.77
CA ARG A 52 -11.36 14.82 -18.61
C ARG A 52 -11.37 13.37 -18.17
N GLN A 53 -11.55 12.43 -19.10
CA GLN A 53 -11.54 10.99 -18.81
C GLN A 53 -10.20 10.55 -18.22
N MET A 54 -9.08 10.99 -18.79
CA MET A 54 -7.74 10.70 -18.27
C MET A 54 -7.56 11.19 -16.83
N THR A 55 -8.09 12.38 -16.53
CA THR A 55 -8.05 12.95 -15.16
C THR A 55 -8.92 12.14 -14.21
N GLU A 56 -10.15 11.80 -14.61
CA GLU A 56 -11.08 10.99 -13.82
C GLU A 56 -10.52 9.60 -13.53
N GLU A 57 -9.92 8.95 -14.53
CA GLU A 57 -9.24 7.66 -14.36
C GLU A 57 -8.08 7.78 -13.38
N HIS A 58 -7.20 8.77 -13.53
CA HIS A 58 -6.09 8.99 -12.60
C HIS A 58 -6.57 9.12 -11.15
N GLU A 59 -7.58 9.95 -10.90
CA GLU A 59 -8.11 10.15 -9.55
C GLU A 59 -8.69 8.85 -8.96
N LEU A 60 -9.38 8.05 -9.77
CA LEU A 60 -9.89 6.74 -9.36
C LEU A 60 -8.74 5.78 -8.97
N TRP A 61 -7.71 5.68 -9.80
CA TRP A 61 -6.53 4.84 -9.52
C TRP A 61 -5.78 5.30 -8.28
N ARG A 62 -5.60 6.61 -8.12
CA ARG A 62 -4.95 7.23 -6.95
C ARG A 62 -5.73 6.91 -5.67
N GLU A 63 -7.04 7.15 -5.67
CA GLU A 63 -7.92 6.90 -4.53
C GLU A 63 -7.93 5.41 -4.14
N HIS A 64 -8.07 4.51 -5.11
CA HIS A 64 -8.03 3.07 -4.86
C HIS A 64 -6.70 2.64 -4.26
N THR A 65 -5.58 3.19 -4.74
CA THR A 65 -4.24 2.88 -4.21
C THR A 65 -4.08 3.36 -2.77
N ILE A 66 -4.62 4.54 -2.42
CA ILE A 66 -4.64 5.02 -1.03
C ILE A 66 -5.43 4.05 -0.14
N GLN A 67 -6.62 3.64 -0.56
CA GLN A 67 -7.46 2.71 0.21
C GLN A 67 -6.79 1.35 0.41
N GLN A 68 -6.09 0.84 -0.62
CA GLN A 68 -5.30 -0.39 -0.52
C GLN A 68 -4.14 -0.22 0.47
N ASN A 69 -3.41 0.89 0.39
CA ASN A 69 -2.30 1.20 1.29
C ASN A 69 -2.75 1.26 2.77
N GLU A 70 -3.89 1.92 3.05
CA GLU A 70 -4.48 2.02 4.38
C GLU A 70 -4.92 0.64 4.90
N THR A 71 -5.56 -0.16 4.04
CA THR A 71 -6.00 -1.50 4.40
C THR A 71 -4.82 -2.41 4.74
N LEU A 72 -3.76 -2.39 3.92
CA LEU A 72 -2.54 -3.16 4.17
C LEU A 72 -1.85 -2.74 5.47
N ALA A 73 -1.77 -1.43 5.74
CA ALA A 73 -1.18 -0.91 6.97
C ALA A 73 -1.95 -1.40 8.20
N LYS A 74 -3.28 -1.37 8.15
CA LYS A 74 -4.14 -1.86 9.23
C LYS A 74 -3.98 -3.37 9.47
N LEU A 75 -3.97 -4.17 8.39
CA LEU A 75 -3.78 -5.62 8.50
C LEU A 75 -2.41 -5.97 9.09
N LEU A 76 -1.36 -5.22 8.72
CA LEU A 76 -0.04 -5.40 9.30
C LEU A 76 -0.04 -5.06 10.80
N GLU A 77 -0.66 -3.94 11.20
CA GLU A 77 -0.75 -3.55 12.61
C GLU A 77 -1.50 -4.62 13.45
N ASP A 78 -2.63 -5.12 12.95
CA ASP A 78 -3.42 -6.15 13.61
C ASP A 78 -2.62 -7.45 13.78
N ALA A 79 -1.89 -7.87 12.72
CA ALA A 79 -1.02 -9.05 12.79
C ALA A 79 0.13 -8.87 13.79
N GLN A 80 0.77 -7.71 13.81
CA GLN A 80 1.83 -7.38 14.77
C GLN A 80 1.32 -7.37 16.21
N ARG A 81 0.09 -6.89 16.43
CA ARG A 81 -0.57 -6.92 17.74
C ARG A 81 -0.83 -8.35 18.20
N GLU A 82 -1.32 -9.21 17.31
CA GLU A 82 -1.55 -10.63 17.59
C GLU A 82 -0.25 -11.36 17.94
N GLN A 83 0.83 -11.11 17.19
CA GLN A 83 2.15 -11.70 17.44
C GLN A 83 2.71 -11.32 18.82
N LEU A 84 2.54 -10.06 19.25
CA LEU A 84 2.93 -9.62 20.59
C LEU A 84 2.09 -10.28 21.68
N ALA A 85 0.78 -10.40 21.48
CA ALA A 85 -0.12 -11.06 22.43
C ALA A 85 0.21 -12.56 22.57
N GLU A 86 0.52 -13.24 21.46
CA GLU A 86 0.95 -14.64 21.48
C GLU A 86 2.28 -14.82 22.23
N LEU A 87 3.25 -13.92 21.98
CA LEU A 87 4.53 -13.92 22.68
C LEU A 87 4.34 -13.73 24.19
N ASP A 88 3.51 -12.77 24.61
CA ASP A 88 3.18 -12.54 26.02
C ASP A 88 2.55 -13.79 26.66
N ALA A 89 1.55 -14.38 26.00
CA ALA A 89 0.91 -15.61 26.46
C ALA A 89 1.89 -16.80 26.57
N LYS A 90 2.89 -16.87 25.68
CA LYS A 90 3.98 -17.84 25.79
C LYS A 90 4.89 -17.56 26.98
N GLN A 91 5.29 -16.30 27.18
CA GLN A 91 6.15 -15.89 28.30
C GLN A 91 5.48 -16.15 29.66
N GLU A 92 4.17 -15.92 29.75
CA GLU A 92 3.38 -16.25 30.94
C GLU A 92 3.35 -17.75 31.23
N ARG A 93 3.25 -18.59 30.19
CA ARG A 93 3.37 -20.06 30.34
C ARG A 93 4.75 -20.46 30.83
N GLU A 94 5.82 -19.93 30.21
CA GLU A 94 7.21 -20.17 30.63
C GLU A 94 7.44 -19.75 32.09
N ASN A 95 6.88 -18.62 32.52
CA ASN A 95 6.98 -18.14 33.91
C ASN A 95 6.25 -19.04 34.92
N LYS A 96 5.06 -19.55 34.56
CA LYS A 96 4.33 -20.50 35.40
C LYS A 96 5.10 -21.82 35.53
N GLU A 97 5.64 -22.32 34.42
CA GLU A 97 6.46 -23.54 34.41
C GLU A 97 7.73 -23.37 35.25
N LEU A 98 8.44 -22.25 35.12
CA LEU A 98 9.62 -21.94 35.93
C LEU A 98 9.29 -21.99 37.43
N LYS A 99 8.20 -21.33 37.86
CA LYS A 99 7.77 -21.34 39.27
C LYS A 99 7.43 -22.76 39.75
N ALA A 100 6.74 -23.56 38.93
CA ALA A 100 6.41 -24.94 39.26
C ALA A 100 7.68 -25.81 39.40
N ASN A 101 8.65 -25.65 38.50
CA ASN A 101 9.94 -26.34 38.55
C ASN A 101 10.75 -25.94 39.79
N GLN A 102 10.75 -24.66 40.17
CA GLN A 102 11.39 -24.18 41.39
C GLN A 102 10.75 -24.79 42.65
N ALA A 103 9.42 -24.85 42.72
CA ALA A 103 8.71 -25.49 43.82
C ALA A 103 9.04 -26.99 43.93
N LYS A 104 8.99 -27.71 42.81
CA LYS A 104 9.35 -29.14 42.74
C LYS A 104 10.80 -29.38 43.20
N HIS A 105 11.74 -28.60 42.69
CA HIS A 105 13.16 -28.70 43.04
C HIS A 105 13.39 -28.46 44.54
N SER A 106 12.71 -27.47 45.13
CA SER A 106 12.81 -27.17 46.56
C SER A 106 12.30 -28.32 47.43
N MET A 107 11.15 -28.90 47.07
CA MET A 107 10.57 -30.05 47.77
C MET A 107 11.49 -31.28 47.67
N GLU A 108 11.97 -31.60 46.47
CA GLU A 108 12.83 -32.76 46.23
C GLU A 108 14.18 -32.62 46.93
N SER A 109 14.80 -31.44 46.88
CA SER A 109 16.08 -31.19 47.55
C SER A 109 15.94 -31.29 49.08
N THR A 110 14.83 -30.79 49.64
CA THR A 110 14.54 -30.93 51.07
C THR A 110 14.35 -32.41 51.45
N LYS A 111 13.60 -33.16 50.64
CA LYS A 111 13.40 -34.60 50.84
C LYS A 111 14.73 -35.38 50.82
N THR A 112 15.66 -35.01 49.93
CA THR A 112 17.00 -35.61 49.88
C THR A 112 17.77 -35.40 51.18
N VAL A 113 17.76 -34.20 51.75
CA VAL A 113 18.42 -33.92 53.04
C VAL A 113 17.75 -34.67 54.19
N LEU A 114 16.41 -34.80 54.17
CA LEU A 114 15.67 -35.53 55.20
C LEU A 114 15.97 -37.04 55.18
N ASN A 115 16.19 -37.61 53.99
CA ASN A 115 16.46 -39.03 53.80
C ASN A 115 17.95 -39.40 53.90
N ASP A 116 18.82 -38.41 54.10
CA ASP A 116 20.27 -38.63 54.21
C ASP A 116 20.61 -39.30 55.55
N LYS A 117 20.97 -40.59 55.47
CA LYS A 117 21.33 -41.42 56.64
C LYS A 117 22.68 -41.04 57.26
N THR A 118 23.49 -40.23 56.59
CA THR A 118 24.80 -39.78 57.11
C THR A 118 24.66 -38.69 58.16
N ILE A 119 23.53 -37.97 58.18
CA ILE A 119 23.23 -36.90 59.14
C ILE A 119 22.73 -37.50 60.45
N LYS A 120 23.57 -37.44 61.49
CA LYS A 120 23.33 -38.18 62.75
C LYS A 120 22.51 -37.42 63.79
N ASN A 121 22.41 -36.10 63.68
CA ASN A 121 21.74 -35.28 64.68
C ASN A 121 20.82 -34.20 64.07
N LYS A 122 19.86 -33.72 64.87
CA LYS A 122 18.86 -32.73 64.45
C LYS A 122 19.49 -31.37 64.12
N ALA A 123 20.46 -30.91 64.91
CA ALA A 123 21.08 -29.59 64.72
C ALA A 123 21.81 -29.49 63.38
N GLU A 124 22.52 -30.54 62.98
CA GLU A 124 23.19 -30.66 61.68
C GLU A 124 22.18 -30.70 60.53
N ARG A 125 21.07 -31.44 60.68
CA ARG A 125 19.98 -31.46 59.70
C ARG A 125 19.38 -30.08 59.49
N ASP A 126 19.04 -29.39 60.58
CA ASP A 126 18.44 -28.05 60.54
C ASP A 126 19.42 -27.03 59.95
N ARG A 127 20.73 -27.18 60.23
CA ARG A 127 21.78 -26.38 59.57
C ARG A 127 21.80 -26.63 58.05
N ARG A 128 21.80 -27.89 57.63
CA ARG A 128 21.89 -28.26 56.21
C ARG A 128 20.65 -27.86 55.41
N ILE A 129 19.47 -27.92 56.03
CA ILE A 129 18.22 -27.39 55.45
C ILE A 129 18.32 -25.87 55.25
N ARG A 130 18.85 -25.11 56.22
CA ARG A 130 19.01 -23.65 56.08
C ARG A 130 19.99 -23.29 54.96
N GLU A 131 21.15 -23.94 54.92
CA GLU A 131 22.13 -23.74 53.85
C GLU A 131 21.54 -24.11 52.47
N LEU A 132 20.77 -25.20 52.38
CA LEU A 132 20.06 -25.58 51.16
C LEU A 132 19.02 -24.53 50.73
N GLN A 133 18.21 -24.02 51.66
CA GLN A 133 17.21 -22.99 51.38
C GLN A 133 17.84 -21.68 50.88
N GLU A 134 18.97 -21.27 51.48
CA GLU A 134 19.72 -20.10 51.02
C GLU A 134 20.27 -20.30 49.60
N ASN A 135 20.86 -21.47 49.33
CA ASN A 135 21.38 -21.82 48.00
C ASN A 135 20.26 -21.87 46.95
N ASN A 136 19.13 -22.50 47.27
CA ASN A 136 17.96 -22.55 46.39
C ASN A 136 17.42 -21.15 46.09
N THR A 137 17.35 -20.28 47.11
CA THR A 137 16.89 -18.89 46.93
C THR A 137 17.80 -18.13 45.97
N LYS A 138 19.13 -18.21 46.13
CA LYS A 138 20.09 -17.58 45.23
C LYS A 138 19.93 -18.10 43.80
N LYS A 139 19.85 -19.42 43.63
CA LYS A 139 19.65 -20.07 42.32
C LYS A 139 18.36 -19.61 41.64
N PHE A 140 17.25 -19.58 42.37
CA PHE A 140 15.95 -19.20 41.82
C PHE A 140 15.87 -17.73 41.40
N ILE A 141 16.55 -16.84 42.14
CA ILE A 141 16.67 -15.43 41.77
C ILE A 141 17.42 -15.31 40.44
N GLU A 142 18.54 -16.02 40.28
CA GLU A 142 19.35 -15.96 39.07
C GLU A 142 18.61 -16.54 37.85
N GLU A 143 17.91 -17.66 38.02
CA GLU A 143 17.05 -18.24 36.98
C GLU A 143 15.96 -17.27 36.51
N ARG A 144 15.29 -16.58 37.46
CA ARG A 144 14.27 -15.57 37.15
C ARG A 144 14.86 -14.37 36.42
N LYS A 145 16.03 -13.88 36.85
CA LYS A 145 16.75 -12.79 36.15
C LYS A 145 17.07 -13.19 34.72
N ARG A 146 17.65 -14.38 34.53
CA ARG A 146 17.97 -14.91 33.20
C ARG A 146 16.72 -15.05 32.32
N CYS A 147 15.62 -15.52 32.89
CA CYS A 147 14.33 -15.63 32.20
C CYS A 147 13.80 -14.25 31.77
N ALA A 148 13.79 -13.27 32.68
CA ALA A 148 13.35 -11.91 32.40
C ALA A 148 14.19 -11.23 31.29
N VAL A 149 15.53 -11.39 31.34
CA VAL A 149 16.43 -10.87 30.29
C VAL A 149 16.14 -11.54 28.94
N LYS A 150 15.91 -12.87 28.93
CA LYS A 150 15.53 -13.59 27.71
C LYS A 150 14.20 -13.05 27.14
N HIS A 151 13.19 -12.89 27.97
CA HIS A 151 11.87 -12.37 27.56
C HIS A 151 11.94 -10.96 27.01
N SER A 152 12.68 -10.07 27.68
CA SER A 152 12.94 -8.70 27.21
C SER A 152 13.60 -8.68 25.83
N ARG A 153 14.66 -9.48 25.62
CA ARG A 153 15.33 -9.58 24.31
C ARG A 153 14.42 -10.11 23.20
N GLN A 154 13.52 -11.06 23.51
CA GLN A 154 12.55 -11.56 22.53
C GLN A 154 11.57 -10.47 22.09
N VAL A 155 11.07 -9.67 23.04
CA VAL A 155 10.17 -8.55 22.74
C VAL A 155 10.89 -7.49 21.90
N GLU A 156 12.11 -7.12 22.26
CA GLU A 156 12.91 -6.15 21.49
C GLU A 156 13.19 -6.63 20.06
N ALA A 157 13.57 -7.90 19.91
CA ALA A 157 13.82 -8.49 18.59
C ALA A 157 12.54 -8.49 17.74
N LEU A 158 11.40 -8.87 18.31
CA LEU A 158 10.12 -8.87 17.60
C LEU A 158 9.69 -7.45 17.21
N LYS A 159 9.81 -6.48 18.11
CA LYS A 159 9.52 -5.06 17.81
C LYS A 159 10.40 -4.50 16.70
N LYS A 160 11.68 -4.89 16.66
CA LYS A 160 12.58 -4.50 15.57
C LYS A 160 12.09 -5.04 14.23
N VAL A 161 11.71 -6.31 14.17
CA VAL A 161 11.14 -6.91 12.95
C VAL A 161 9.85 -6.19 12.53
N HIS A 162 8.97 -5.85 13.48
CA HIS A 162 7.74 -5.11 13.19
C HIS A 162 8.05 -3.72 12.62
N GLN A 163 9.03 -3.02 13.19
CA GLN A 163 9.47 -1.72 12.68
C GLN A 163 9.98 -1.83 11.23
N ASP A 164 10.87 -2.78 10.95
CA ASP A 164 11.43 -2.98 9.60
C ASP A 164 10.32 -3.31 8.58
N GLN A 165 9.32 -4.12 8.97
CA GLN A 165 8.17 -4.45 8.13
C GLN A 165 7.29 -3.22 7.83
N THR A 166 7.02 -2.40 8.84
CA THR A 166 6.22 -1.18 8.70
C THR A 166 6.93 -0.16 7.82
N GLU A 167 8.22 0.07 8.03
CA GLU A 167 9.03 0.98 7.21
C GLU A 167 9.05 0.52 5.75
N LYS A 168 9.23 -0.78 5.51
CA LYS A 168 9.19 -1.35 4.17
C LYS A 168 7.82 -1.16 3.49
N LEU A 169 6.73 -1.45 4.20
CA LEU A 169 5.37 -1.26 3.68
C LEU A 169 5.12 0.21 3.32
N LEU A 170 5.51 1.15 4.17
CA LEU A 170 5.36 2.59 3.90
C LEU A 170 6.14 3.01 2.65
N ALA A 171 7.37 2.51 2.47
CA ALA A 171 8.16 2.79 1.28
C ALA A 171 7.53 2.22 0.01
N GLU A 172 7.00 0.99 0.06
CA GLU A 172 6.31 0.36 -1.08
C GLU A 172 5.02 1.10 -1.43
N ASN A 173 4.22 1.48 -0.42
CA ASN A 173 3.00 2.26 -0.57
C ASN A 173 3.26 3.64 -1.22
N GLN A 174 4.32 4.32 -0.77
CA GLN A 174 4.73 5.61 -1.33
C GLN A 174 5.16 5.47 -2.79
N LYS A 175 5.98 4.46 -3.10
CA LYS A 175 6.42 4.17 -4.46
C LYS A 175 5.24 3.88 -5.41
N ALA A 176 4.21 3.17 -4.94
CA ALA A 176 3.01 2.89 -5.74
C ALA A 176 2.27 4.17 -6.13
N LEU A 177 2.14 5.13 -5.19
CA LEU A 177 1.52 6.43 -5.47
C LEU A 177 2.35 7.27 -6.44
N GLU A 178 3.68 7.31 -6.25
CA GLU A 178 4.59 8.01 -7.16
C GLU A 178 4.51 7.46 -8.59
N MET A 179 4.43 6.15 -8.76
CA MET A 179 4.29 5.52 -10.07
C MET A 179 3.00 5.95 -10.80
N ILE A 180 1.88 6.02 -10.09
CA ILE A 180 0.59 6.45 -10.67
C ILE A 180 0.65 7.92 -11.08
N GLN A 181 1.23 8.77 -10.22
CA GLN A 181 1.43 10.18 -10.51
C GLN A 181 2.32 10.39 -11.74
N MET A 182 3.45 9.67 -11.81
CA MET A 182 4.37 9.73 -12.95
C MET A 182 3.69 9.30 -14.26
N ALA A 183 2.92 8.22 -14.24
CA ALA A 183 2.21 7.73 -15.42
C ALA A 183 1.17 8.76 -15.92
N TYR A 184 0.47 9.43 -15.02
CA TYR A 184 -0.48 10.49 -15.37
C TYR A 184 0.22 11.73 -15.94
N GLU A 185 1.34 12.14 -15.37
CA GLU A 185 2.14 13.25 -15.91
C GLU A 185 2.67 12.95 -17.31
N GLU A 186 3.17 11.72 -17.53
CA GLU A 186 3.62 11.28 -18.85
C GLU A 186 2.47 11.29 -19.87
N ALA A 187 1.31 10.74 -19.52
CA ALA A 187 0.12 10.74 -20.38
C ALA A 187 -0.34 12.17 -20.72
N LYS A 188 -0.31 13.07 -19.73
CA LYS A 188 -0.66 14.48 -19.92
C LYS A 188 0.31 15.20 -20.84
N MET A 189 1.61 14.94 -20.73
CA MET A 189 2.64 15.52 -21.59
C MET A 189 2.59 14.98 -23.03
N ALA A 190 2.17 13.73 -23.20
CA ALA A 190 1.96 13.11 -24.51
C ALA A 190 0.64 13.53 -25.18
N SER A 191 -0.28 14.13 -24.42
CA SER A 191 -1.58 14.57 -24.92
C SER A 191 -1.45 15.65 -25.99
N ARG A 192 -2.18 15.48 -27.09
CA ARG A 192 -2.23 16.39 -28.22
C ARG A 192 -3.66 16.47 -28.77
N PRO A 193 -4.03 17.53 -29.49
CA PRO A 193 -5.34 17.60 -30.13
C PRO A 193 -5.50 16.45 -31.13
N GLU A 194 -6.54 15.64 -30.94
CA GLU A 194 -6.84 14.50 -31.80
C GLU A 194 -8.29 14.58 -32.29
N THR A 195 -8.51 14.16 -33.53
CA THR A 195 -9.83 14.11 -34.16
C THR A 195 -10.19 12.65 -34.35
N VAL A 196 -11.37 12.24 -33.87
CA VAL A 196 -11.95 10.95 -34.24
C VAL A 196 -12.59 11.06 -35.63
N VAL A 197 -12.21 10.16 -36.53
CA VAL A 197 -12.67 10.07 -37.92
C VAL A 197 -13.50 8.80 -38.11
#